data_AF-A0A9W4S8F4-F1
#
_entry.id   AF-A0A9W4S8F4-F1
#
_cell.length_a   1.000
_cell.length_b   1.000
_cell.length_c   1.000
_cell.angle_alpha   90.00
_cell.angle_beta   90.00
_cell.angle_gamma   90.00
#
_symmetry.space_group_name_H-M   'P 1'
#
loop_
_entity.id
_entity.type
_entity.pdbx_description
1 polymer ?
#
loop_
_entity_poly.entity_id
_entity_poly.type
_entity_poly.pdbx_seq_one_letter_code
_entity_poly.pdbx_strand_id
1 'polypeptide(L)'
;MSPAAQAPPTAAEKVASFFSRLSPVPAFPDYTGPHKVGTVDIEVPVSELESPSPTPYTATEIHTVQCRVFYPAVPESNGKRINWLPSPQRQHVSAYTQFIGIRPMVADMISFLPRHLHYTTIPVHKNAEILEPDTPNRRWPTMIFSHGLGGNRNTYSHLAGSLASHGIVVICPEHRDGSAVASFVRIPGKQDQYFLRNTRRVVPYVRLDHDARPEIYEAREDQLRIRLWELGLIHVVALNLDLGMAMSNLNKSTPSLTPFKNKLHVHDPGCILFGGHSFGSASIVQFLKTTYYAESSALAHVAKPLFTPRRDSALCRQVTEKNVTMLLDMWCFPLLAPGSSALFDLPLPAYANKPAAPGGTVILAVESDAFYK
;
A
#
# COMPACT_ATOMS: atom_id res chain seq x y z
N MET A 1 16.18 28.12 10.92
CA MET A 1 17.24 27.88 9.91
C MET A 1 16.56 27.86 8.56
N SER A 2 16.97 28.74 7.63
CA SER A 2 16.38 28.83 6.29
C SER A 2 16.53 27.49 5.53
N PRO A 3 15.53 27.08 4.73
CA PRO A 3 15.70 25.95 3.83
C PRO A 3 16.81 26.32 2.82
N ALA A 4 17.82 25.46 2.72
CA ALA A 4 18.86 25.63 1.71
C ALA A 4 18.19 25.67 0.32
N ALA A 5 18.40 26.75 -0.42
CA ALA A 5 17.90 26.89 -1.77
C ALA A 5 18.42 25.72 -2.62
N GLN A 6 17.51 24.93 -3.19
CA GLN A 6 17.87 23.87 -4.13
C GLN A 6 18.66 24.48 -5.29
N ALA A 7 19.81 23.87 -5.61
CA ALA A 7 20.60 24.29 -6.76
C ALA A 7 19.77 24.15 -8.05
N PRO A 8 19.84 25.12 -8.98
CA PRO A 8 19.10 25.03 -10.23
C PRO A 8 19.55 23.82 -11.05
N PRO A 9 18.62 23.15 -11.77
CA PRO A 9 18.94 21.96 -12.54
C PRO A 9 20.01 22.26 -13.58
N THR A 10 20.98 21.35 -13.67
CA THR A 10 22.11 21.42 -14.59
C THR A 10 21.62 21.40 -16.05
N ALA A 11 22.45 21.90 -16.97
CA ALA A 11 22.14 21.86 -18.39
C ALA A 11 21.88 20.43 -18.89
N ALA A 12 22.59 19.43 -18.33
CA ALA A 12 22.38 18.02 -18.65
C ALA A 12 21.01 17.50 -18.19
N GLU A 13 20.53 17.91 -17.01
CA GLU A 13 19.20 17.53 -16.49
C GLU A 13 18.08 18.19 -17.30
N LYS A 14 18.24 19.45 -17.70
CA LYS A 14 17.29 20.14 -18.57
C LYS A 14 17.19 19.49 -19.95
N VAL A 15 18.33 19.11 -20.51
CA VAL A 15 18.41 18.40 -21.79
C VAL A 15 17.79 17.00 -21.68
N ALA A 16 18.07 16.26 -20.60
CA ALA A 16 17.47 14.95 -20.34
C ALA A 16 15.93 15.03 -20.16
N SER A 17 15.43 16.06 -19.47
CA SER A 17 13.99 16.34 -19.31
C SER A 17 13.33 16.72 -20.65
N PHE A 18 14.03 17.46 -21.50
CA PHE A 18 13.55 17.79 -22.84
C PHE A 18 13.49 16.55 -23.75
N PHE A 19 14.53 15.69 -23.72
CA PHE A 19 14.53 14.44 -24.48
C PHE A 19 13.56 13.39 -23.95
N SER A 20 13.26 13.36 -22.65
CA SER A 20 12.23 12.46 -22.09
C SER A 20 10.83 12.84 -22.55
N ARG A 21 10.53 14.14 -22.73
CA ARG A 21 9.28 14.62 -23.35
C ARG A 21 9.14 14.22 -24.82
N LEU A 22 10.26 13.94 -25.50
CA LEU A 22 10.30 13.47 -26.89
C LEU A 22 10.39 11.94 -27.00
N SER A 23 10.49 11.22 -25.88
CA SER A 23 10.56 9.76 -25.87
C SER A 23 9.21 9.13 -26.25
N PRO A 24 9.17 8.18 -27.21
CA PRO A 24 7.94 7.49 -27.59
C PRO A 24 7.45 6.49 -26.52
N VAL A 25 8.22 6.27 -25.45
CA VAL A 25 7.83 5.42 -24.32
C VAL A 25 7.23 6.31 -23.23
N PRO A 26 5.93 6.15 -22.90
CA PRO A 26 5.30 6.95 -21.85
C PRO A 26 6.00 6.73 -20.52
N ALA A 27 6.37 7.81 -19.84
CA ALA A 27 6.95 7.79 -18.50
C ALA A 27 6.18 8.77 -17.62
N PHE A 28 6.10 8.46 -16.33
CA PHE A 28 5.56 9.42 -15.37
C PHE A 28 6.47 10.65 -15.26
N PRO A 29 5.92 11.84 -14.99
CA PRO A 29 6.72 13.03 -14.75
C PRO A 29 7.62 12.82 -13.52
N ASP A 30 8.75 13.54 -13.49
CA ASP A 30 9.65 13.50 -12.34
C ASP A 30 8.97 14.10 -11.09
N TYR A 31 9.40 13.65 -9.92
CA TYR A 31 8.88 14.15 -8.65
C TYR A 31 9.39 15.55 -8.33
N THR A 32 8.62 16.31 -7.58
CA THR A 32 8.93 17.71 -7.25
C THR A 32 9.75 17.88 -5.97
N GLY A 33 9.91 16.83 -5.18
CA GLY A 33 10.66 16.89 -3.93
C GLY A 33 12.19 16.89 -4.13
N PRO A 34 12.96 17.30 -3.11
CA PRO A 34 14.41 17.39 -3.17
C PRO A 34 15.14 16.05 -3.33
N HIS A 35 14.51 14.94 -2.91
CA HIS A 35 15.18 13.65 -2.84
C HIS A 35 14.92 12.81 -4.08
N LYS A 36 15.95 12.12 -4.57
CA LYS A 36 15.75 10.97 -5.45
C LYS A 36 14.95 9.91 -4.70
N VAL A 37 14.24 9.06 -5.44
CA VAL A 37 13.37 8.05 -4.85
C VAL A 37 13.91 6.66 -5.13
N GLY A 38 14.15 5.92 -4.06
CA GLY A 38 14.48 4.51 -4.10
C GLY A 38 13.25 3.64 -3.98
N THR A 39 13.36 2.38 -4.39
CA THR A 39 12.30 1.40 -4.15
C THR A 39 12.82 -0.03 -3.98
N VAL A 40 12.15 -0.80 -3.13
CA VAL A 40 12.37 -2.24 -2.95
C VAL A 40 11.03 -2.98 -2.97
N ASP A 41 11.05 -4.24 -3.42
CA ASP A 41 9.93 -5.16 -3.23
C ASP A 41 10.24 -6.11 -2.07
N ILE A 42 9.25 -6.31 -1.21
CA ILE A 42 9.35 -7.18 -0.03
C ILE A 42 8.22 -8.20 -0.11
N GLU A 43 8.56 -9.47 0.03
CA GLU A 43 7.60 -10.56 0.19
C GLU A 43 8.08 -11.52 1.28
N VAL A 44 7.40 -11.52 2.42
CA VAL A 44 7.84 -12.23 3.64
C VAL A 44 6.82 -13.33 3.99
N PRO A 45 7.25 -14.54 4.38
CA PRO A 45 6.34 -15.57 4.88
C PRO A 45 5.57 -15.09 6.11
N VAL A 46 4.27 -15.32 6.14
CA VAL A 46 3.41 -14.97 7.29
C VAL A 46 3.87 -15.69 8.56
N SER A 47 4.41 -16.91 8.43
CA SER A 47 4.94 -17.72 9.54
C SER A 47 6.15 -17.09 10.25
N GLU A 48 6.82 -16.12 9.62
CA GLU A 48 7.94 -15.38 10.22
C GLU A 48 7.50 -14.10 10.95
N LEU A 49 6.21 -13.75 10.89
CA LEU A 49 5.66 -12.53 11.45
C LEU A 49 4.80 -12.85 12.68
N GLU A 50 4.96 -12.08 13.76
CA GLU A 50 4.04 -12.14 14.89
C GLU A 50 2.72 -11.47 14.49
N SER A 51 1.80 -12.26 13.93
CA SER A 51 0.51 -11.75 13.46
C SER A 51 -0.27 -11.04 14.57
N PRO A 52 -0.72 -9.79 14.37
CA PRO A 52 -1.46 -9.06 15.38
C PRO A 52 -2.92 -9.52 15.48
N SER A 53 -3.41 -10.40 14.60
CA SER A 53 -4.74 -11.03 14.72
C SER A 53 -4.69 -12.50 14.30
N PRO A 54 -5.73 -13.29 14.60
CA PRO A 54 -5.94 -14.59 13.96
C PRO A 54 -6.02 -14.43 12.43
N THR A 55 -5.54 -15.45 11.71
CA THR A 55 -5.67 -15.54 10.26
C THR A 55 -7.16 -15.68 9.88
N PRO A 56 -7.69 -14.84 8.97
CA PRO A 56 -9.05 -15.00 8.47
C PRO A 56 -9.29 -16.38 7.83
N TYR A 57 -10.49 -16.92 7.95
CA TYR A 57 -10.83 -18.24 7.37
C TYR A 57 -10.69 -18.27 5.84
N THR A 58 -10.88 -17.14 5.17
CA THR A 58 -10.69 -16.97 3.71
C THR A 58 -9.22 -16.79 3.30
N ALA A 59 -8.29 -16.68 4.26
CA ALA A 59 -6.88 -16.38 4.03
C ALA A 59 -5.95 -17.59 4.21
N THR A 60 -6.46 -18.81 4.39
CA THR A 60 -5.64 -20.01 4.69
C THR A 60 -4.56 -20.29 3.64
N GLU A 61 -4.83 -19.95 2.38
CA GLU A 61 -3.93 -20.13 1.24
C GLU A 61 -2.97 -18.94 1.00
N ILE A 62 -2.99 -17.93 1.88
CA ILE A 62 -2.13 -16.74 1.80
C ILE A 62 -0.97 -16.93 2.78
N HIS A 63 0.16 -17.43 2.26
CA HIS A 63 1.33 -17.76 3.08
C HIS A 63 2.39 -16.66 3.16
N THR A 64 2.23 -15.56 2.42
CA THR A 64 3.15 -14.42 2.43
C THR A 64 2.40 -13.12 2.57
N VAL A 65 3.07 -12.06 3.03
CA VAL A 65 2.64 -10.66 2.87
C VAL A 65 3.60 -9.94 1.91
N GLN A 66 3.08 -9.07 1.05
CA GLN A 66 3.85 -8.42 -0.01
C GLN A 66 3.60 -6.92 -0.02
N CYS A 67 4.67 -6.16 -0.16
CA CYS A 67 4.60 -4.72 -0.38
C CYS A 67 5.73 -4.23 -1.27
N ARG A 68 5.56 -3.01 -1.76
CA ARG A 68 6.63 -2.19 -2.31
C ARG A 68 6.87 -1.00 -1.39
N VAL A 69 8.13 -0.70 -1.11
CA VAL A 69 8.51 0.48 -0.33
C VAL A 69 9.08 1.53 -1.28
N PHE A 70 8.63 2.77 -1.14
CA PHE A 70 9.20 3.97 -1.78
C PHE A 70 9.84 4.81 -0.68
N TYR A 71 11.07 5.29 -0.89
CA TYR A 71 11.82 5.98 0.16
C TYR A 71 12.76 7.05 -0.41
N PRO A 72 13.13 8.07 0.40
CA PRO A 72 14.19 9.02 0.03
C PRO A 72 15.50 8.27 -0.20
N ALA A 73 16.11 8.45 -1.35
CA ALA A 73 17.37 7.80 -1.73
C ALA A 73 18.50 8.81 -1.88
N VAL A 74 19.73 8.31 -1.77
CA VAL A 74 20.94 9.13 -1.89
C VAL A 74 21.03 9.83 -3.27
N PRO A 75 21.52 11.07 -3.36
CA PRO A 75 21.62 11.83 -4.61
C PRO A 75 22.43 11.11 -5.71
N GLU A 76 23.37 10.25 -5.34
CA GLU A 76 24.23 9.49 -6.24
C GLU A 76 23.50 8.31 -6.92
N SER A 77 22.24 8.06 -6.54
CA SER A 77 21.42 7.00 -7.10
C SER A 77 21.21 7.20 -8.60
N ASN A 78 21.89 6.39 -9.41
CA ASN A 78 21.83 6.45 -10.88
C ASN A 78 21.30 5.13 -11.49
N GLY A 79 20.64 4.30 -10.68
CA GLY A 79 20.08 3.03 -11.13
C GLY A 79 18.99 3.18 -12.20
N LYS A 80 18.76 2.13 -12.99
CA LYS A 80 17.71 2.12 -14.02
C LYS A 80 16.33 2.31 -13.37
N ARG A 81 15.50 3.15 -14.01
CA ARG A 81 14.06 3.24 -13.72
C ARG A 81 13.41 1.87 -13.85
N ILE A 82 12.34 1.64 -13.09
CA ILE A 82 11.59 0.40 -13.15
C ILE A 82 10.29 0.55 -13.92
N ASN A 83 9.81 -0.56 -14.45
CA ASN A 83 8.51 -0.60 -15.11
C ASN A 83 7.37 -0.41 -14.09
N TRP A 84 6.32 0.27 -14.53
CA TRP A 84 5.10 0.49 -13.76
C TRP A 84 4.32 -0.80 -13.53
N LEU A 85 4.18 -1.66 -14.55
CA LEU A 85 3.59 -2.98 -14.36
C LEU A 85 4.53 -3.90 -13.58
N PRO A 86 4.08 -4.49 -12.45
CA PRO A 86 4.90 -5.44 -11.71
C PRO A 86 5.21 -6.70 -12.51
N SER A 87 6.35 -7.32 -12.20
CA SER A 87 6.64 -8.67 -12.67
C SER A 87 5.70 -9.67 -11.97
N PRO A 88 5.15 -10.66 -12.68
CA PRO A 88 5.26 -10.94 -14.12
C PRO A 88 4.33 -10.08 -14.99
N GLN A 89 4.90 -9.29 -15.91
CA GLN A 89 4.14 -8.27 -16.66
C GLN A 89 3.07 -8.83 -17.59
N ARG A 90 3.35 -9.91 -18.32
CA ARG A 90 2.38 -10.54 -19.24
C ARG A 90 1.07 -10.93 -18.55
N GLN A 91 1.17 -11.42 -17.31
CA GLN A 91 0.00 -11.84 -16.54
C GLN A 91 -0.79 -10.62 -16.04
N HIS A 92 -0.12 -9.54 -15.64
CA HIS A 92 -0.81 -8.28 -15.30
C HIS A 92 -1.50 -7.65 -16.52
N VAL A 93 -0.86 -7.61 -17.69
CA VAL A 93 -1.49 -7.11 -18.93
C VAL A 93 -2.75 -7.92 -19.27
N SER A 94 -2.64 -9.26 -19.22
CA SER A 94 -3.79 -10.15 -19.44
C SER A 94 -4.91 -9.87 -18.45
N ALA A 95 -4.57 -9.75 -17.16
CA ALA A 95 -5.54 -9.51 -16.10
C ALA A 95 -6.19 -8.13 -16.20
N TYR A 96 -5.46 -7.07 -16.56
CA TYR A 96 -6.03 -5.75 -16.84
C TYR A 96 -7.01 -5.80 -18.02
N THR A 97 -6.65 -6.54 -19.08
CA THR A 97 -7.54 -6.74 -20.24
C THR A 97 -8.84 -7.43 -19.82
N GLN A 98 -8.75 -8.45 -18.96
CA GLN A 98 -9.92 -9.15 -18.42
C GLN A 98 -10.75 -8.26 -17.48
N PHE A 99 -10.10 -7.48 -16.61
CA PHE A 99 -10.73 -6.56 -15.66
C PHE A 99 -11.56 -5.50 -16.38
N ILE A 100 -10.99 -4.83 -17.39
CA ILE A 100 -11.65 -3.77 -18.18
C ILE A 100 -12.88 -4.32 -18.95
N GLY A 101 -12.83 -5.60 -19.35
CA GLY A 101 -13.92 -6.25 -20.07
C GLY A 101 -14.01 -5.80 -21.53
N ILE A 102 -14.18 -6.76 -22.44
CA ILE A 102 -14.42 -6.46 -23.85
C ILE A 102 -15.87 -5.98 -24.00
N ARG A 103 -16.09 -4.67 -23.86
CA ARG A 103 -17.24 -3.99 -24.48
C ARG A 103 -16.84 -3.60 -25.92
N PRO A 104 -17.72 -3.73 -26.93
CA PRO A 104 -17.38 -3.48 -28.35
C PRO A 104 -16.77 -2.10 -28.63
N MET A 105 -17.07 -1.09 -27.80
CA MET A 105 -16.54 0.28 -27.94
C MET A 105 -15.07 0.44 -27.50
N VAL A 106 -14.45 -0.57 -26.86
CA VAL A 106 -13.09 -0.47 -26.29
C VAL A 106 -12.05 -1.25 -27.12
N ALA A 107 -12.47 -1.94 -28.18
CA ALA A 107 -11.59 -2.74 -29.05
C ALA A 107 -10.44 -1.91 -29.66
N ASP A 108 -10.69 -0.65 -30.01
CA ASP A 108 -9.66 0.23 -30.57
C ASP A 108 -8.63 0.69 -29.51
N MET A 109 -9.05 0.87 -28.25
CA MET A 109 -8.15 1.21 -27.13
C MET A 109 -7.25 0.02 -26.74
N ILE A 110 -7.73 -1.21 -26.95
CA ILE A 110 -7.04 -2.47 -26.63
C ILE A 110 -5.81 -2.72 -27.52
N SER A 111 -5.71 -2.11 -28.70
CA SER A 111 -4.51 -2.24 -29.55
C SER A 111 -3.33 -1.37 -29.08
N PHE A 112 -3.61 -0.24 -28.39
CA PHE A 112 -2.60 0.71 -27.90
C PHE A 112 -2.20 0.46 -26.43
N LEU A 113 -3.14 0.04 -25.57
CA LEU A 113 -2.93 -0.11 -24.12
C LEU A 113 -1.82 -1.10 -23.71
N PRO A 114 -1.69 -2.31 -24.30
CA PRO A 114 -0.75 -3.33 -23.84
C PRO A 114 0.70 -2.93 -24.01
N ARG A 115 1.04 -2.28 -25.14
CA ARG A 115 2.42 -1.88 -25.46
C ARG A 115 2.86 -0.71 -24.58
N HIS A 116 2.02 0.31 -24.45
CA HIS A 116 2.34 1.47 -23.61
C HIS A 116 2.41 1.12 -22.13
N LEU A 117 1.46 0.33 -21.58
CA LEU A 117 1.52 -0.09 -20.17
C LEU A 117 2.74 -0.99 -19.86
N HIS A 118 3.13 -1.86 -20.80
CA HIS A 118 4.29 -2.74 -20.62
C HIS A 118 5.61 -1.98 -20.53
N TYR A 119 5.77 -0.91 -21.32
CA TYR A 119 6.99 -0.09 -21.34
C TYR A 119 6.93 1.14 -20.43
N THR A 120 5.79 1.44 -19.82
CA THR A 120 5.67 2.59 -18.92
C THR A 120 6.62 2.42 -17.75
N THR A 121 7.46 3.43 -17.49
CA THR A 121 8.40 3.44 -16.36
C THR A 121 8.01 4.49 -15.34
N ILE A 122 8.40 4.25 -14.08
CA ILE A 122 8.28 5.20 -12.98
C ILE A 122 9.66 5.74 -12.60
N PRO A 123 9.77 7.03 -12.22
CA PRO A 123 11.05 7.71 -11.95
C PRO A 123 11.64 7.33 -10.58
N VAL A 124 11.81 6.04 -10.31
CA VAL A 124 12.38 5.50 -9.07
C VAL A 124 13.56 4.59 -9.37
N HIS A 125 14.51 4.52 -8.43
CA HIS A 125 15.72 3.72 -8.54
C HIS A 125 15.59 2.43 -7.72
N LYS A 126 15.66 1.29 -8.40
CA LYS A 126 15.54 -0.02 -7.73
C LYS A 126 16.73 -0.28 -6.80
N ASN A 127 16.45 -0.71 -5.57
CA ASN A 127 17.45 -1.06 -4.55
C ASN A 127 18.49 0.04 -4.30
N ALA A 128 18.08 1.31 -4.48
CA ALA A 128 18.94 2.42 -4.14
C ALA A 128 19.23 2.45 -2.64
N GLU A 129 20.36 3.04 -2.26
CA GLU A 129 20.65 3.27 -0.85
C GLU A 129 19.66 4.31 -0.28
N ILE A 130 19.05 4.00 0.85
CA ILE A 130 18.16 4.91 1.55
C ILE A 130 18.97 6.07 2.13
N LEU A 131 18.48 7.29 1.97
CA LEU A 131 19.11 8.49 2.50
C LEU A 131 19.04 8.51 4.03
N GLU A 132 20.09 9.02 4.67
CA GLU A 132 20.08 9.32 6.10
C GLU A 132 19.02 10.36 6.46
N PRO A 133 18.14 10.11 7.45
CA PRO A 133 17.10 11.06 7.82
C PRO A 133 17.66 12.34 8.44
N ASP A 134 17.26 13.49 7.87
CA ASP A 134 17.53 14.83 8.41
C ASP A 134 16.36 15.37 9.24
N THR A 135 15.70 14.48 9.98
CA THR A 135 14.61 14.82 10.90
C THR A 135 15.13 14.94 12.34
N PRO A 136 14.44 15.66 13.24
CA PRO A 136 14.89 15.82 14.63
C PRO A 136 15.14 14.51 15.37
N ASN A 137 14.35 13.45 15.08
CA ASN A 137 14.50 12.13 15.67
C ASN A 137 15.37 11.17 14.82
N ARG A 138 16.02 11.67 13.76
CA ARG A 138 16.86 10.90 12.82
C ARG A 138 16.14 9.70 12.20
N ARG A 139 14.83 9.84 11.96
CA ARG A 139 13.96 8.81 11.38
C ARG A 139 12.97 9.43 10.37
N TRP A 140 12.75 8.76 9.25
CA TRP A 140 11.78 9.19 8.25
C TRP A 140 10.35 8.91 8.72
N PRO A 141 9.42 9.90 8.60
CA PRO A 141 7.99 9.63 8.68
C PRO A 141 7.62 8.47 7.75
N THR A 142 6.80 7.55 8.24
CA THR A 142 6.47 6.32 7.51
C THR A 142 4.97 6.18 7.34
N MET A 143 4.54 5.89 6.10
CA MET A 143 3.15 5.72 5.70
C MET A 143 2.89 4.29 5.22
N ILE A 144 1.74 3.74 5.58
CA ILE A 144 1.17 2.55 4.92
C ILE A 144 0.04 3.00 3.99
N PHE A 145 0.16 2.71 2.69
CA PHE A 145 -0.79 3.15 1.67
C PHE A 145 -1.52 1.97 0.99
N SER A 146 -2.84 1.84 1.22
CA SER A 146 -3.66 0.76 0.65
C SER A 146 -4.30 1.12 -0.70
N HIS A 147 -4.19 0.22 -1.68
CA HIS A 147 -4.74 0.42 -3.02
C HIS A 147 -6.26 0.12 -3.10
N GLY A 148 -6.93 0.74 -4.07
CA GLY A 148 -8.34 0.47 -4.41
C GLY A 148 -8.56 -0.84 -5.19
N LEU A 149 -9.81 -1.08 -5.61
CA LEU A 149 -10.20 -2.20 -6.46
C LEU A 149 -9.45 -2.17 -7.80
N GLY A 150 -9.04 -3.34 -8.30
CA GLY A 150 -8.23 -3.48 -9.51
C GLY A 150 -6.79 -2.95 -9.36
N GLY A 151 -6.46 -2.35 -8.22
CA GLY A 151 -5.13 -1.82 -7.93
C GLY A 151 -4.11 -2.90 -7.56
N ASN A 152 -2.87 -2.47 -7.36
CA ASN A 152 -1.77 -3.26 -6.83
C ASN A 152 -0.73 -2.32 -6.19
N ARG A 153 0.40 -2.87 -5.72
CA ARG A 153 1.47 -2.09 -5.07
C ARG A 153 2.13 -0.98 -5.91
N ASN A 154 1.86 -0.92 -7.22
CA ASN A 154 2.38 0.09 -8.14
C ASN A 154 1.33 1.09 -8.64
N THR A 155 0.04 0.85 -8.40
CA THR A 155 -1.04 1.71 -8.94
C THR A 155 -0.86 3.16 -8.53
N TYR A 156 -0.43 3.40 -7.29
CA TYR A 156 -0.20 4.74 -6.72
C TYR A 156 1.28 5.11 -6.64
N SER A 157 2.13 4.49 -7.46
CA SER A 157 3.59 4.72 -7.44
C SER A 157 3.98 6.18 -7.65
N HIS A 158 3.23 6.95 -8.42
CA HIS A 158 3.51 8.38 -8.57
C HIS A 158 3.22 9.17 -7.28
N LEU A 159 2.11 8.88 -6.60
CA LEU A 159 1.79 9.48 -5.31
C LEU A 159 2.83 9.06 -4.25
N ALA A 160 3.10 7.77 -4.14
CA ALA A 160 4.06 7.23 -3.18
C ALA A 160 5.48 7.76 -3.43
N GLY A 161 5.90 7.83 -4.68
CA GLY A 161 7.18 8.42 -5.07
C GLY A 161 7.24 9.92 -4.83
N SER A 162 6.14 10.65 -5.08
CA SER A 162 6.07 12.08 -4.75
C SER A 162 6.23 12.32 -3.26
N LEU A 163 5.53 11.56 -2.40
CA LEU A 163 5.70 11.64 -0.94
C LEU A 163 7.13 11.27 -0.52
N ALA A 164 7.71 10.22 -1.12
CA ALA A 164 9.10 9.82 -0.86
C ALA A 164 10.12 10.88 -1.26
N SER A 165 9.91 11.59 -2.37
CA SER A 165 10.78 12.70 -2.76
C SER A 165 10.78 13.86 -1.75
N HIS A 166 9.73 13.96 -0.91
CA HIS A 166 9.60 14.95 0.17
C HIS A 166 9.95 14.41 1.56
N GLY A 167 10.57 13.22 1.66
CA GLY A 167 11.07 12.73 2.95
C GLY A 167 10.12 11.77 3.68
N ILE A 168 9.18 11.11 2.99
CA ILE A 168 8.27 10.12 3.60
C ILE A 168 8.55 8.73 3.06
N VAL A 169 8.79 7.74 3.92
CA VAL A 169 8.83 6.34 3.49
C VAL A 169 7.39 5.83 3.30
N VAL A 170 7.05 5.34 2.11
CA VAL A 170 5.70 4.85 1.79
C VAL A 170 5.73 3.36 1.50
N ILE A 171 5.06 2.58 2.34
CA ILE A 171 4.88 1.14 2.20
C ILE A 171 3.53 0.88 1.53
N CYS A 172 3.55 0.33 0.32
CA CYS A 172 2.37 0.02 -0.48
C CYS A 172 2.14 -1.50 -0.50
N PRO A 173 1.21 -2.04 0.30
CA PRO A 173 0.85 -3.45 0.26
C PRO A 173 0.27 -3.85 -1.10
N GLU A 174 0.43 -5.12 -1.46
CA GLU A 174 -0.42 -5.75 -2.46
C GLU A 174 -1.36 -6.73 -1.77
N HIS A 175 -2.66 -6.47 -1.89
CA HIS A 175 -3.67 -7.27 -1.21
C HIS A 175 -4.01 -8.55 -1.98
N ARG A 176 -4.14 -9.67 -1.26
CA ARG A 176 -4.40 -11.02 -1.81
C ARG A 176 -5.83 -11.50 -1.53
N ASP A 177 -6.72 -10.54 -1.37
CA ASP A 177 -8.16 -10.68 -1.16
C ASP A 177 -8.96 -10.85 -2.48
N GLY A 178 -8.28 -10.95 -3.62
CA GLY A 178 -8.92 -11.00 -4.93
C GLY A 178 -9.45 -9.63 -5.40
N SER A 179 -9.12 -8.53 -4.71
CA SER A 179 -9.45 -7.18 -5.18
C SER A 179 -8.42 -6.63 -6.16
N ALA A 180 -7.17 -7.10 -6.09
CA ALA A 180 -6.12 -6.74 -7.04
C ALA A 180 -6.40 -7.33 -8.42
N VAL A 181 -6.01 -6.63 -9.48
CA VAL A 181 -6.18 -7.11 -10.87
C VAL A 181 -5.56 -8.51 -11.07
N ALA A 182 -4.39 -8.72 -10.49
CA ALA A 182 -3.78 -10.02 -10.27
C ALA A 182 -2.75 -9.87 -9.15
N SER A 183 -2.62 -10.89 -8.31
CA SER A 183 -1.53 -11.00 -7.35
C SER A 183 -0.96 -12.42 -7.33
N PHE A 184 0.19 -12.59 -6.68
CA PHE A 184 0.91 -13.85 -6.61
C PHE A 184 1.40 -14.09 -5.19
N VAL A 185 1.25 -15.33 -4.73
CA VAL A 185 1.78 -15.78 -3.43
C VAL A 185 2.90 -16.76 -3.71
N ARG A 186 4.14 -16.41 -3.37
CA ARG A 186 5.26 -17.37 -3.38
C ARG A 186 5.04 -18.44 -2.33
N ILE A 187 5.33 -19.69 -2.69
CA ILE A 187 5.26 -20.81 -1.75
C ILE A 187 6.62 -20.91 -1.05
N PRO A 188 6.75 -20.62 0.25
CA PRO A 188 8.05 -20.49 0.92
C PRO A 188 8.94 -21.73 0.73
N GLY A 189 8.42 -22.93 1.03
CA GLY A 189 9.17 -24.19 0.91
C GLY A 189 9.51 -24.64 -0.52
N LYS A 190 9.16 -23.86 -1.56
CA LYS A 190 9.48 -24.16 -2.97
C LYS A 190 10.40 -23.12 -3.61
N GLN A 191 10.91 -22.13 -2.87
CA GLN A 191 11.75 -21.08 -3.46
C GLN A 191 13.19 -21.51 -3.74
N ASP A 192 13.72 -22.52 -3.05
CA ASP A 192 15.12 -22.97 -3.21
C ASP A 192 15.30 -24.06 -4.27
N GLN A 193 14.22 -24.47 -4.95
CA GLN A 193 14.24 -25.57 -5.91
C GLN A 193 14.13 -25.04 -7.34
N TYR A 194 15.28 -24.79 -7.95
CA TYR A 194 15.43 -24.19 -9.29
C TYR A 194 14.65 -24.88 -10.42
N PHE A 195 14.34 -26.18 -10.28
CA PHE A 195 13.68 -26.98 -11.33
C PHE A 195 12.16 -27.16 -11.11
N LEU A 196 11.59 -26.64 -10.01
CA LEU A 196 10.16 -26.78 -9.77
C LEU A 196 9.34 -25.79 -10.63
N ARG A 197 8.35 -26.33 -11.34
CA ARG A 197 7.20 -25.56 -11.82
C ARG A 197 6.29 -25.25 -10.62
N ASN A 198 5.52 -24.17 -10.67
CA ASN A 198 4.55 -23.76 -9.63
C ASN A 198 5.16 -23.30 -8.29
N THR A 199 6.21 -22.47 -8.32
CA THR A 199 6.78 -21.81 -7.12
C THR A 199 5.91 -20.65 -6.60
N ARG A 200 4.83 -20.32 -7.30
CA ARG A 200 3.86 -19.28 -6.92
C ARG A 200 2.43 -19.72 -7.23
N ARG A 201 1.49 -19.30 -6.39
CA ARG A 201 0.05 -19.38 -6.62
C ARG A 201 -0.45 -18.06 -7.18
N VAL A 202 -1.36 -18.11 -8.15
CA VAL A 202 -2.05 -16.92 -8.67
C VAL A 202 -3.27 -16.63 -7.80
N VAL A 203 -3.45 -15.37 -7.42
CA VAL A 203 -4.68 -14.86 -6.82
C VAL A 203 -5.35 -13.99 -7.88
N PRO A 204 -6.40 -14.50 -8.57
CA PRO A 204 -7.08 -13.75 -9.61
C PRO A 204 -7.97 -12.65 -9.03
N TYR A 205 -8.31 -11.66 -9.86
CA TYR A 205 -9.36 -10.71 -9.54
C TYR A 205 -10.71 -11.42 -9.42
N VAL A 206 -11.39 -11.22 -8.30
CA VAL A 206 -12.75 -11.68 -8.06
C VAL A 206 -13.70 -10.56 -8.48
N ARG A 207 -14.35 -10.74 -9.64
CA ARG A 207 -15.36 -9.80 -10.13
C ARG A 207 -16.63 -9.98 -9.31
N LEU A 208 -16.97 -8.95 -8.55
CA LEU A 208 -18.24 -8.83 -7.83
C LEU A 208 -19.04 -7.68 -8.44
N ASP A 209 -20.36 -7.81 -8.45
CA ASP A 209 -21.26 -6.75 -8.87
C ASP A 209 -21.17 -5.53 -7.93
N HIS A 210 -21.73 -4.40 -8.39
CA HIS A 210 -21.79 -3.16 -7.61
C HIS A 210 -23.16 -2.96 -6.93
N ASP A 211 -24.09 -3.89 -7.15
CA ASP A 211 -25.43 -3.82 -6.59
C ASP A 211 -25.42 -4.17 -5.11
N ALA A 212 -26.14 -3.37 -4.32
CA ALA A 212 -26.30 -3.55 -2.88
C ALA A 212 -27.15 -4.78 -2.53
N ARG A 213 -26.55 -5.96 -2.61
CA ARG A 213 -27.15 -7.25 -2.23
C ARG A 213 -26.42 -7.86 -1.03
N PRO A 214 -27.12 -8.61 -0.15
CA PRO A 214 -26.49 -9.24 1.01
C PRO A 214 -25.23 -10.06 0.69
N GLU A 215 -25.26 -10.82 -0.41
CA GLU A 215 -24.14 -11.67 -0.83
C GLU A 215 -22.93 -10.85 -1.31
N ILE A 216 -23.18 -9.68 -1.91
CA ILE A 216 -22.12 -8.76 -2.33
C ILE A 216 -21.50 -8.09 -1.11
N TYR A 217 -22.30 -7.69 -0.11
CA TYR A 217 -21.77 -7.18 1.14
C TYR A 217 -20.90 -8.22 1.85
N GLU A 218 -21.38 -9.46 2.01
CA GLU A 218 -20.60 -10.52 2.66
C GLU A 218 -19.28 -10.78 1.92
N ALA A 219 -19.30 -10.83 0.58
CA ALA A 219 -18.09 -10.99 -0.21
C ALA A 219 -17.11 -9.81 -0.07
N ARG A 220 -17.60 -8.56 0.04
CA ARG A 220 -16.73 -7.39 0.30
C ARG A 220 -16.19 -7.36 1.73
N GLU A 221 -16.95 -7.83 2.71
CA GLU A 221 -16.46 -8.00 4.08
C GLU A 221 -15.37 -9.07 4.14
N ASP A 222 -15.49 -10.16 3.38
CA ASP A 222 -14.42 -11.17 3.28
C ASP A 222 -13.14 -10.58 2.68
N GLN A 223 -13.28 -9.68 1.70
CA GLN A 223 -12.14 -8.92 1.19
C GLN A 223 -11.51 -8.02 2.25
N LEU A 224 -12.34 -7.29 3.02
CA LEU A 224 -11.87 -6.45 4.11
C LEU A 224 -11.16 -7.27 5.21
N ARG A 225 -11.67 -8.44 5.60
CA ARG A 225 -11.04 -9.31 6.60
C ARG A 225 -9.60 -9.64 6.20
N ILE A 226 -9.38 -10.01 4.94
CA ILE A 226 -8.04 -10.28 4.41
C ILE A 226 -7.19 -8.99 4.39
N ARG A 227 -7.74 -7.87 3.89
CA ARG A 227 -7.01 -6.59 3.79
C ARG A 227 -6.54 -6.08 5.14
N LEU A 228 -7.41 -6.10 6.15
CA LEU A 228 -7.11 -5.63 7.50
C LEU A 228 -6.06 -6.53 8.18
N TRP A 229 -6.15 -7.84 7.96
CA TRP A 229 -5.12 -8.79 8.39
C TRP A 229 -3.76 -8.52 7.73
N GLU A 230 -3.74 -8.33 6.42
CA GLU A 230 -2.51 -7.98 5.70
C GLU A 230 -1.95 -6.62 6.14
N LEU A 231 -2.78 -5.60 6.41
CA LEU A 231 -2.35 -4.32 6.96
C LEU A 231 -1.70 -4.50 8.34
N GLY A 232 -2.27 -5.36 9.19
CA GLY A 232 -1.66 -5.74 10.47
C GLY A 232 -0.29 -6.41 10.30
N LEU A 233 -0.15 -7.32 9.34
CA LEU A 233 1.15 -7.94 9.02
C LEU A 233 2.15 -6.95 8.44
N ILE A 234 1.71 -6.02 7.59
CA ILE A 234 2.57 -4.96 7.03
C ILE A 234 3.07 -4.01 8.13
N HIS A 235 2.23 -3.72 9.13
CA HIS A 235 2.68 -2.99 10.31
C HIS A 235 3.84 -3.73 11.01
N VAL A 236 3.74 -5.05 11.20
CA VAL A 236 4.84 -5.87 11.76
C VAL A 236 6.09 -5.82 10.86
N VAL A 237 5.93 -5.90 9.54
CA VAL A 237 7.06 -5.76 8.59
C VAL A 237 7.74 -4.39 8.75
N ALA A 238 6.97 -3.30 8.91
CA ALA A 238 7.52 -1.97 9.11
C ALA A 238 8.36 -1.87 10.41
N LEU A 239 7.87 -2.45 11.51
CA LEU A 239 8.62 -2.53 12.76
C LEU A 239 9.90 -3.35 12.61
N ASN A 240 9.80 -4.52 11.97
CA ASN A 240 10.94 -5.43 11.77
C ASN A 240 12.02 -4.83 10.87
N LEU A 241 11.63 -4.08 9.83
CA LEU A 241 12.56 -3.32 8.99
C LEU A 241 13.39 -2.34 9.81
N ASP A 242 12.73 -1.59 10.69
CA ASP A 242 13.41 -0.59 11.50
C ASP A 242 14.30 -1.20 12.59
N LEU A 243 13.82 -2.24 13.26
CA LEU A 243 14.60 -2.99 14.26
C LEU A 243 15.78 -3.76 13.63
N GLY A 244 15.76 -3.95 12.31
CA GLY A 244 16.72 -4.80 11.60
C GLY A 244 16.55 -6.28 11.94
N MET A 245 15.32 -6.72 12.23
CA MET A 245 15.02 -8.13 12.44
C MET A 245 15.18 -8.91 11.14
N ALA A 246 15.76 -10.10 11.25
CA ALA A 246 15.94 -10.97 10.09
C ALA A 246 14.55 -11.42 9.57
N MET A 247 14.31 -11.21 8.28
CA MET A 247 13.12 -11.68 7.57
C MET A 247 13.54 -12.25 6.23
N SER A 248 13.01 -13.41 5.86
CA SER A 248 13.20 -14.01 4.55
C SER A 248 12.48 -13.18 3.50
N ASN A 249 13.21 -12.40 2.72
CA ASN A 249 12.63 -11.82 1.51
C ASN A 249 12.62 -12.87 0.41
N LEU A 250 11.42 -13.37 0.06
CA LEU A 250 11.22 -14.29 -1.04
C LEU A 250 11.33 -13.59 -2.41
N ASN A 251 11.23 -12.26 -2.44
CA ASN A 251 11.59 -11.48 -3.62
C ASN A 251 13.11 -11.26 -3.67
N LYS A 252 13.82 -12.21 -4.27
CA LYS A 252 15.29 -12.19 -4.42
C LYS A 252 15.85 -11.05 -5.27
N SER A 253 14.98 -10.22 -5.87
CA SER A 253 15.44 -9.04 -6.61
C SER A 253 15.77 -7.84 -5.70
N THR A 254 15.47 -7.95 -4.40
CA THR A 254 15.92 -7.03 -3.35
C THR A 254 17.03 -7.74 -2.56
N PRO A 255 18.29 -7.29 -2.64
CA PRO A 255 19.44 -8.02 -2.09
C PRO A 255 19.52 -7.95 -0.55
N SER A 256 19.11 -6.82 0.04
CA SER A 256 19.16 -6.62 1.49
C SER A 256 18.08 -5.66 1.94
N LEU A 257 17.59 -5.86 3.17
CA LEU A 257 16.69 -4.96 3.89
C LEU A 257 17.39 -4.24 5.05
N THR A 258 18.65 -4.61 5.36
CA THR A 258 19.46 -4.01 6.42
C THR A 258 19.56 -2.48 6.36
N PRO A 259 19.60 -1.82 5.17
CA PRO A 259 19.68 -0.36 5.12
C PRO A 259 18.52 0.37 5.81
N PHE A 260 17.36 -0.27 6.00
CA PHE A 260 16.21 0.33 6.70
C PHE A 260 16.35 0.38 8.22
N LYS A 261 17.36 -0.28 8.80
CA LYS A 261 17.57 -0.33 10.24
C LYS A 261 17.76 1.07 10.80
N ASN A 262 17.00 1.40 11.85
CA ASN A 262 16.97 2.70 12.52
C ASN A 262 16.63 3.89 11.60
N LYS A 263 15.91 3.67 10.50
CA LYS A 263 15.56 4.73 9.55
C LYS A 263 14.10 5.15 9.59
N LEU A 264 13.22 4.37 10.20
CA LEU A 264 11.77 4.55 10.11
C LEU A 264 11.20 5.06 11.43
N HIS A 265 10.31 6.04 11.38
CA HIS A 265 9.57 6.50 12.54
C HIS A 265 8.27 5.68 12.67
N VAL A 266 8.35 4.57 13.40
CA VAL A 266 7.27 3.55 13.45
C VAL A 266 6.93 3.05 14.87
N HIS A 267 7.72 3.42 15.88
CA HIS A 267 7.61 2.84 17.22
C HIS A 267 6.81 3.69 18.22
N ASP A 268 6.62 4.97 17.93
CA ASP A 268 5.88 5.87 18.82
C ASP A 268 4.36 5.77 18.57
N PRO A 269 3.52 5.69 19.61
CA PRO A 269 2.08 5.68 19.46
C PRO A 269 1.58 6.81 18.56
N GLY A 270 0.78 6.46 17.53
CA GLY A 270 0.19 7.44 16.62
C GLY A 270 1.10 7.96 15.51
N CYS A 271 2.37 7.56 15.42
CA CYS A 271 3.31 8.20 14.48
C CYS A 271 3.20 7.70 13.03
N ILE A 272 2.69 6.49 12.80
CA ILE A 272 2.53 5.94 11.46
C ILE A 272 1.35 6.63 10.78
N LEU A 273 1.61 7.09 9.56
CA LEU A 273 0.61 7.66 8.69
C LEU A 273 -0.14 6.53 7.97
N PHE A 274 -1.44 6.69 7.81
CA PHE A 274 -2.26 5.73 7.07
C PHE A 274 -2.90 6.40 5.86
N GLY A 275 -2.77 5.78 4.71
CA GLY A 275 -3.29 6.31 3.45
C GLY A 275 -4.02 5.25 2.66
N GLY A 276 -4.99 5.65 1.86
CA GLY A 276 -5.56 4.75 0.88
C GLY A 276 -6.42 5.48 -0.14
N HIS A 277 -6.74 4.79 -1.22
CA HIS A 277 -7.66 5.27 -2.25
C HIS A 277 -8.84 4.33 -2.46
N SER A 278 -10.06 4.86 -2.62
CA SER A 278 -11.27 4.10 -2.92
C SER A 278 -11.46 2.96 -1.91
N PHE A 279 -11.46 1.70 -2.35
CA PHE A 279 -11.55 0.55 -1.45
C PHE A 279 -10.40 0.50 -0.43
N GLY A 280 -9.23 1.03 -0.78
CA GLY A 280 -8.10 1.20 0.13
C GLY A 280 -8.39 2.22 1.24
N SER A 281 -9.07 3.33 0.95
CA SER A 281 -9.49 4.29 1.98
C SER A 281 -10.51 3.67 2.93
N ALA A 282 -11.49 2.94 2.39
CA ALA A 282 -12.44 2.19 3.22
C ALA A 282 -11.72 1.13 4.10
N SER A 283 -10.68 0.48 3.57
CA SER A 283 -9.85 -0.46 4.32
C SER A 283 -9.11 0.23 5.47
N ILE A 284 -8.52 1.42 5.23
CA ILE A 284 -7.85 2.20 6.28
C ILE A 284 -8.84 2.65 7.35
N VAL A 285 -10.02 3.15 6.98
CA VAL A 285 -11.05 3.53 7.94
C VAL A 285 -11.44 2.35 8.82
N GLN A 286 -11.73 1.19 8.22
CA GLN A 286 -12.08 0.00 8.99
C GLN A 286 -10.92 -0.49 9.86
N PHE A 287 -9.69 -0.52 9.34
CA PHE A 287 -8.48 -0.91 10.08
C PHE A 287 -8.22 -0.03 11.30
N LEU A 288 -8.36 1.29 11.16
CA LEU A 288 -8.20 2.23 12.26
C LEU A 288 -9.33 2.06 13.29
N LYS A 289 -10.59 2.02 12.86
CA LYS A 289 -11.73 1.91 13.77
C LYS A 289 -11.73 0.59 14.54
N THR A 290 -11.58 -0.54 13.84
CA THR A 290 -11.60 -1.86 14.46
C THR A 290 -10.42 -2.08 15.41
N THR A 291 -9.30 -1.38 15.21
CA THR A 291 -8.15 -1.41 16.13
C THR A 291 -8.36 -0.49 17.32
N TYR A 292 -8.75 0.77 17.08
CA TYR A 292 -8.96 1.77 18.13
C TYR A 292 -10.08 1.40 19.09
N TYR A 293 -11.17 0.82 18.57
CA TYR A 293 -12.35 0.42 19.34
C TYR A 293 -12.36 -1.07 19.70
N ALA A 294 -11.22 -1.76 19.64
CA ALA A 294 -11.15 -3.21 19.88
C ALA A 294 -11.72 -3.64 21.25
N GLU A 295 -11.72 -2.76 22.25
CA GLU A 295 -12.27 -3.00 23.58
C GLU A 295 -13.62 -2.30 23.83
N SER A 296 -14.21 -1.67 22.81
CA SER A 296 -15.50 -0.99 22.92
C SER A 296 -16.64 -2.00 23.06
N SER A 297 -17.53 -1.78 24.03
CA SER A 297 -18.77 -2.56 24.16
C SER A 297 -19.67 -2.43 22.93
N ALA A 298 -19.53 -1.36 22.14
CA ALA A 298 -20.26 -1.18 20.88
C ALA A 298 -19.98 -2.30 19.86
N LEU A 299 -18.81 -2.96 19.94
CA LEU A 299 -18.44 -4.06 19.06
C LEU A 299 -18.74 -5.45 19.64
N ALA A 300 -19.21 -5.53 20.90
CA ALA A 300 -19.41 -6.81 21.59
C ALA A 300 -20.47 -7.72 20.94
N HIS A 301 -21.42 -7.13 20.20
CA HIS A 301 -22.50 -7.85 19.52
C HIS A 301 -22.20 -8.19 18.06
N VAL A 302 -21.04 -7.79 17.53
CA VAL A 302 -20.66 -8.07 16.14
C VAL A 302 -20.29 -9.54 16.00
N ALA A 303 -21.18 -10.34 15.41
CA ALA A 303 -21.01 -11.79 15.30
C ALA A 303 -19.82 -12.21 14.41
N LYS A 304 -19.55 -11.45 13.34
CA LYS A 304 -18.47 -11.71 12.37
C LYS A 304 -17.57 -10.48 12.20
N PRO A 305 -16.73 -10.14 13.21
CA PRO A 305 -15.91 -8.93 13.15
C PRO A 305 -14.98 -8.93 11.93
N LEU A 306 -14.71 -7.75 11.39
CA LEU A 306 -13.79 -7.59 10.25
C LEU A 306 -12.33 -7.88 10.65
N PHE A 307 -11.94 -7.53 11.87
CA PHE A 307 -10.59 -7.75 12.38
C PHE A 307 -10.57 -7.70 13.91
N THR A 308 -9.83 -8.61 14.52
CA THR A 308 -9.74 -8.76 15.99
C THR A 308 -8.28 -8.70 16.41
N PRO A 309 -7.72 -7.49 16.65
CA PRO A 309 -6.33 -7.39 17.04
C PRO A 309 -6.13 -7.94 18.45
N ARG A 310 -4.99 -8.60 18.65
CA ARG A 310 -4.46 -8.98 19.95
C ARG A 310 -4.19 -7.72 20.76
N ARG A 311 -4.72 -7.69 21.98
CA ARG A 311 -4.66 -6.52 22.87
C ARG A 311 -3.23 -6.09 23.21
N ASP A 312 -2.34 -7.06 23.36
CA ASP A 312 -0.93 -6.87 23.67
C ASP A 312 -0.06 -6.54 22.44
N SER A 313 -0.64 -6.57 21.24
CA SER A 313 0.09 -6.28 20.00
C SER A 313 0.57 -4.83 19.95
N ALA A 314 1.71 -4.61 19.30
CA ALA A 314 2.21 -3.26 19.04
C ALA A 314 1.22 -2.43 18.20
N LEU A 315 0.36 -3.09 17.40
CA LEU A 315 -0.63 -2.42 16.57
C LEU A 315 -1.68 -1.66 17.41
N CYS A 316 -2.17 -2.25 18.50
CA CYS A 316 -3.13 -1.59 19.39
C CYS A 316 -2.53 -0.35 20.06
N ARG A 317 -1.21 -0.32 20.32
CA ARG A 317 -0.51 0.87 20.82
C ARG A 317 -0.31 1.92 19.72
N GLN A 318 -0.17 1.48 18.48
CA GLN A 318 0.15 2.35 17.34
C GLN A 318 -1.04 3.18 16.86
N VAL A 319 -2.25 2.62 16.94
CA VAL A 319 -3.48 3.29 16.50
C VAL A 319 -4.06 4.13 17.63
N THR A 320 -4.09 5.44 17.42
CA THR A 320 -4.53 6.48 18.34
C THR A 320 -5.34 7.54 17.59
N GLU A 321 -5.89 8.51 18.31
CA GLU A 321 -6.54 9.68 17.71
C GLU A 321 -5.58 10.59 16.91
N LYS A 322 -4.26 10.41 17.05
CA LYS A 322 -3.24 11.27 16.45
C LYS A 322 -2.69 10.78 15.11
N ASN A 323 -3.07 9.57 14.66
CA ASN A 323 -2.59 9.06 13.38
C ASN A 323 -3.06 9.94 12.22
N VAL A 324 -2.10 10.53 11.51
CA VAL A 324 -2.38 11.29 10.30
C VAL A 324 -2.92 10.33 9.24
N THR A 325 -4.09 10.66 8.70
CA THR A 325 -4.82 9.79 7.79
C THR A 325 -5.15 10.49 6.48
N MET A 326 -4.85 9.85 5.35
CA MET A 326 -5.13 10.33 4.00
C MET A 326 -6.17 9.43 3.31
N LEU A 327 -7.34 9.97 3.03
CA LEU A 327 -8.47 9.29 2.41
C LEU A 327 -8.74 9.90 1.03
N LEU A 328 -8.49 9.13 -0.03
CA LEU A 328 -8.62 9.59 -1.42
C LEU A 328 -9.78 8.89 -2.11
N ASP A 329 -10.82 9.64 -2.45
CA ASP A 329 -12.00 9.22 -3.20
C ASP A 329 -12.64 7.97 -2.60
N MET A 330 -13.06 8.06 -1.34
CA MET A 330 -13.39 6.88 -0.55
C MET A 330 -14.67 6.22 -1.04
N TRP A 331 -14.52 4.98 -1.50
CA TRP A 331 -15.68 4.17 -1.86
C TRP A 331 -16.37 3.66 -0.59
N CYS A 332 -17.45 4.33 -0.19
CA CYS A 332 -18.12 4.08 1.10
C CYS A 332 -18.98 2.80 1.13
N PHE A 333 -19.28 2.18 -0.01
CA PHE A 333 -20.15 1.00 -0.09
C PHE A 333 -19.77 -0.12 0.91
N PRO A 334 -18.48 -0.52 1.06
CA PRO A 334 -18.12 -1.55 2.03
C PRO A 334 -18.30 -1.13 3.50
N LEU A 335 -18.40 0.17 3.80
CA LEU A 335 -18.66 0.67 5.15
C LEU A 335 -20.14 0.52 5.54
N LEU A 336 -21.04 0.41 4.55
CA LEU A 336 -22.48 0.27 4.74
C LEU A 336 -22.92 -1.20 4.88
N ALA A 337 -21.99 -2.14 4.84
CA ALA A 337 -22.28 -3.55 5.01
C ALA A 337 -22.90 -3.82 6.41
N PRO A 338 -23.90 -4.71 6.53
CA PRO A 338 -24.56 -4.97 7.81
C PRO A 338 -23.61 -5.36 8.95
N GLY A 339 -22.56 -6.16 8.68
CA GLY A 339 -21.55 -6.54 9.67
C GLY A 339 -20.59 -5.42 10.06
N SER A 340 -20.63 -4.29 9.35
CA SER A 340 -19.86 -3.08 9.62
C SER A 340 -20.67 -1.96 10.29
N SER A 341 -22.00 -2.13 10.47
CA SER A 341 -22.90 -1.11 11.01
C SER A 341 -22.43 -0.50 12.34
N ALA A 342 -22.07 -1.35 13.31
CA ALA A 342 -21.55 -0.88 14.60
C ALA A 342 -20.27 -0.03 14.48
N LEU A 343 -19.40 -0.34 13.50
CA LEU A 343 -18.21 0.46 13.21
C LEU A 343 -18.56 1.74 12.44
N PHE A 344 -19.57 1.70 11.57
CA PHE A 344 -20.04 2.86 10.81
C PHE A 344 -20.48 3.98 11.75
N ASP A 345 -21.25 3.64 12.80
CA ASP A 345 -21.80 4.59 13.77
C ASP A 345 -20.75 5.21 14.71
N LEU A 346 -19.57 4.59 14.84
CA LEU A 346 -18.48 5.14 15.65
C LEU A 346 -17.71 6.23 14.87
N PRO A 347 -17.26 7.31 15.52
CA PRO A 347 -16.46 8.32 14.84
C PRO A 347 -15.09 7.74 14.45
N LEU A 348 -14.43 8.32 13.43
CA LEU A 348 -13.01 8.05 13.22
C LEU A 348 -12.22 8.37 14.50
N PRO A 349 -11.10 7.69 14.79
CA PRO A 349 -10.32 7.93 16.01
C PRO A 349 -9.95 9.41 16.23
N ALA A 350 -9.63 10.13 15.15
CA ALA A 350 -9.33 11.57 15.20
C ALA A 350 -10.51 12.44 15.69
N TYR A 351 -11.74 11.95 15.58
CA TYR A 351 -12.98 12.58 16.05
C TYR A 351 -13.57 11.86 17.27
N ALA A 352 -12.81 10.99 17.94
CA ALA A 352 -13.25 10.36 19.17
C ALA A 352 -13.57 11.43 20.22
N ASN A 353 -14.55 11.16 21.09
CA ASN A 353 -14.96 12.08 22.16
C ASN A 353 -13.92 12.09 23.32
N LYS A 354 -12.71 12.57 23.04
CA LYS A 354 -11.59 12.69 23.97
C LYS A 354 -10.91 14.05 23.78
N PRO A 355 -10.45 14.72 24.84
CA PRO A 355 -9.74 16.00 24.72
C PRO A 355 -8.46 15.96 23.87
N ALA A 356 -7.83 14.78 23.76
CA ALA A 356 -6.62 14.59 22.96
C ALA A 356 -6.88 14.45 21.45
N ALA A 357 -8.15 14.32 21.04
CA ALA A 357 -8.53 14.09 19.65
C ALA A 357 -8.40 15.39 18.83
N PRO A 358 -7.53 15.44 17.82
CA PRO A 358 -7.22 16.66 17.09
C PRO A 358 -8.29 17.03 16.04
N GLY A 359 -9.30 16.18 15.81
CA GLY A 359 -10.33 16.38 14.81
C GLY A 359 -9.77 16.35 13.39
N GLY A 360 -10.32 17.21 12.52
CA GLY A 360 -9.98 17.26 11.10
C GLY A 360 -8.54 17.66 10.78
N THR A 361 -7.76 18.17 11.73
CA THR A 361 -6.40 18.66 11.45
C THR A 361 -5.41 17.55 11.11
N VAL A 362 -5.74 16.28 11.42
CA VAL A 362 -4.93 15.10 11.07
C VAL A 362 -5.56 14.27 9.95
N ILE A 363 -6.65 14.74 9.34
CA ILE A 363 -7.35 14.05 8.27
C ILE A 363 -7.24 14.86 6.98
N LEU A 364 -6.63 14.27 5.95
CA LEU A 364 -6.75 14.76 4.58
C LEU A 364 -7.75 13.88 3.85
N ALA A 365 -8.91 14.43 3.53
CA ALA A 365 -9.91 13.80 2.68
C ALA A 365 -9.99 14.53 1.33
N VAL A 366 -9.85 13.80 0.22
CA VAL A 366 -9.98 14.33 -1.13
C VAL A 366 -11.01 13.49 -1.85
N GLU A 367 -12.20 14.03 -2.09
CA GLU A 367 -13.30 13.33 -2.74
C GLU A 367 -13.50 13.89 -4.15
N SER A 368 -13.85 13.02 -5.12
CA SER A 368 -14.25 13.49 -6.44
C SER A 368 -15.69 14.04 -6.41
N ASP A 369 -15.99 15.00 -7.29
CA ASP A 369 -17.33 15.60 -7.46
C ASP A 369 -18.43 14.55 -7.73
N ALA A 370 -18.07 13.34 -8.15
CA ALA A 370 -19.01 12.24 -8.37
C ALA A 370 -19.75 11.80 -7.10
N PHE A 371 -19.21 12.08 -5.91
CA PHE A 371 -19.81 11.74 -4.61
C PHE A 371 -20.60 12.87 -3.95
N TYR A 372 -20.64 14.07 -4.56
CA TYR A 372 -21.31 15.26 -4.01
C TYR A 372 -22.76 15.46 -4.50
N LYS A 373 -23.37 14.48 -5.18
CA LYS A 373 -24.72 14.62 -5.75
C LYS A 373 -25.85 14.19 -4.83
#